data_AF-A0A132PDS8-F1
#
_entry.id   AF-A0A132PDS8-F1
#
_cell.length_a   1.000
_cell.length_b   1.000
_cell.length_c   1.000
_cell.angle_alpha   90.00
_cell.angle_beta   90.00
_cell.angle_gamma   90.00
#
_symmetry.space_group_name_H-M   'P 1'
#
loop_
_entity.id
_entity.type
_entity.pdbx_description
1 polymer ?
#
loop_
_entity_poly.entity_id
_entity_poly.type
_entity_poly.pdbx_seq_one_letter_code
_entity_poly.pdbx_strand_id
1 'polypeptide(L)'
;MSRRYFVFSTQHRDSQPVWTCLAAATVVGAALLAVFGVPTVDLHGPLHYLGVMDPLCGGTRSVYLTLHGQLGEAVRYNPAGPLVLAAAAVLLARAAAGCLFGRWLSIRIAPRILLPVALVALVALEVNQQMHAVLLTQSWSAP
;
A
#
# COMPACT_ATOMS: atom_id res chain seq x y z
N MET A 1 -15.49 -12.15 29.78
CA MET A 1 -14.94 -12.55 28.46
C MET A 1 -13.87 -11.56 28.03
N SER A 2 -12.59 -11.94 28.07
CA SER A 2 -11.49 -11.06 27.65
C SER A 2 -11.49 -10.89 26.13
N ARG A 3 -11.87 -9.70 25.65
CA ARG A 3 -11.98 -9.36 24.23
C ARG A 3 -10.58 -9.14 23.66
N ARG A 4 -9.89 -10.20 23.27
CA ARG A 4 -8.58 -10.08 22.61
C ARG A 4 -8.74 -9.37 21.26
N TYR A 5 -7.99 -8.30 21.07
CA TYR A 5 -8.01 -7.44 19.88
C TYR A 5 -6.96 -7.86 18.85
N PHE A 6 -5.83 -8.38 19.34
CA PHE A 6 -4.74 -8.94 18.59
C PHE A 6 -4.47 -10.35 19.10
N VAL A 7 -4.30 -11.30 18.18
CA VAL A 7 -3.87 -12.66 18.50
C VAL A 7 -2.61 -12.94 17.71
N PHE A 8 -1.50 -13.10 18.44
CA PHE A 8 -0.23 -13.56 17.91
C PHE A 8 -0.13 -15.07 18.16
N SER A 9 0.14 -15.85 17.11
CA SER A 9 0.42 -17.29 17.25
C SER A 9 1.59 -17.69 16.37
N THR A 10 2.39 -18.65 16.83
CA THR A 10 3.44 -19.27 16.01
C THR A 10 2.94 -20.63 15.53
N GLN A 11 2.96 -20.88 14.22
CA GLN A 11 2.49 -22.13 13.63
C GLN A 11 3.58 -22.77 12.75
N HIS A 12 3.53 -24.08 12.52
CA HIS A 12 4.49 -24.78 11.66
C HIS A 12 4.20 -24.63 10.15
N ARG A 13 3.00 -24.17 9.77
CA ARG A 13 2.62 -23.88 8.38
C ARG A 13 2.14 -22.45 8.23
N ASP A 14 2.26 -21.91 7.01
CA ASP A 14 1.73 -20.60 6.71
C ASP A 14 0.20 -20.61 6.72
N SER A 15 -0.39 -20.00 7.74
CA SER A 15 -1.83 -19.81 7.84
C SER A 15 -2.38 -18.70 6.93
N GLN A 16 -1.51 -17.93 6.27
CA GLN A 16 -1.83 -16.68 5.59
C GLN A 16 -1.14 -16.53 4.21
N PRO A 17 -1.15 -17.56 3.32
CA PRO A 17 -0.39 -17.55 2.08
C PRO A 17 -0.84 -16.46 1.09
N VAL A 18 -2.12 -16.06 1.16
CA VAL A 18 -2.67 -14.98 0.32
C VAL A 18 -1.93 -13.66 0.56
N TRP A 19 -1.59 -13.34 1.81
CA TRP A 19 -0.86 -12.11 2.14
C TRP A 19 0.57 -12.13 1.62
N THR A 20 1.23 -13.30 1.69
CA THR A 20 2.56 -13.49 1.09
C THR A 20 2.52 -13.34 -0.43
N CYS A 21 1.50 -13.90 -1.08
CA CYS A 21 1.30 -13.79 -2.53
C CYS A 21 1.03 -12.33 -2.96
N LEU A 22 0.14 -11.63 -2.23
CA LEU A 22 -0.13 -10.21 -2.48
C LEU A 22 1.12 -9.36 -2.30
N ALA A 23 1.90 -9.58 -1.22
CA ALA A 23 3.15 -8.86 -1.01
C ALA A 23 4.17 -9.11 -2.13
N ALA A 24 4.31 -10.36 -2.60
CA ALA A 24 5.16 -10.69 -3.73
C ALA A 24 4.69 -10.00 -5.01
N ALA A 25 3.39 -10.03 -5.31
CA ALA A 25 2.81 -9.35 -6.46
C ALA A 25 3.01 -7.83 -6.39
N THR A 26 2.86 -7.22 -5.21
CA THR A 26 3.14 -5.79 -4.99
C THR A 26 4.60 -5.47 -5.27
N VAL A 27 5.55 -6.27 -4.78
CA VAL A 27 6.98 -6.04 -5.03
C VAL A 27 7.32 -6.20 -6.51
N VAL A 28 6.78 -7.23 -7.17
CA VAL A 28 6.96 -7.41 -8.62
C VAL A 28 6.40 -6.21 -9.40
N GLY A 29 5.17 -5.79 -9.11
CA GLY A 29 4.56 -4.63 -9.76
C GLY A 29 5.33 -3.34 -9.50
N ALA A 30 5.83 -3.14 -8.29
CA ALA A 30 6.65 -1.98 -7.94
C ALA A 30 8.00 -1.99 -8.66
N ALA A 31 8.65 -3.15 -8.78
CA ALA A 31 9.89 -3.30 -9.54
C ALA A 31 9.67 -3.02 -11.04
N LEU A 32 8.56 -3.51 -11.61
CA LEU A 32 8.18 -3.18 -12.98
C LEU A 32 7.97 -1.67 -13.16
N LEU A 33 7.26 -1.01 -12.25
CA LEU A 33 7.10 0.45 -12.27
C LEU A 33 8.44 1.17 -12.18
N ALA A 34 9.37 0.71 -11.34
CA ALA A 34 10.68 1.33 -11.21
C ALA A 34 11.53 1.23 -12.48
N VAL A 35 11.43 0.09 -13.20
CA VAL A 35 12.21 -0.15 -14.41
C VAL A 35 11.58 0.50 -15.65
N PHE A 36 10.26 0.36 -15.82
CA PHE A 36 9.55 0.80 -17.02
C PHE A 36 8.93 2.20 -16.89
N GLY A 37 8.96 2.79 -15.69
CA GLY A 37 8.36 4.09 -15.39
C GLY A 37 6.86 4.00 -15.10
N VAL A 38 6.28 5.16 -14.80
CA VAL A 38 4.84 5.29 -14.54
C VAL A 38 4.10 5.36 -15.88
N PRO A 39 3.08 4.53 -16.12
CA PRO A 39 2.30 4.62 -17.35
C PRO A 39 1.68 6.00 -17.50
N THR A 40 1.82 6.60 -18.69
CA THR A 40 1.25 7.92 -19.02
C THR A 40 -0.21 7.84 -19.45
N VAL A 41 -0.75 6.63 -19.55
CA VAL A 41 -2.16 6.40 -19.88
C VAL A 41 -3.02 6.89 -18.73
N ASP A 42 -3.96 7.77 -19.05
CA ASP A 42 -4.96 8.23 -18.09
C ASP A 42 -5.91 7.08 -17.74
N LEU A 43 -5.70 6.50 -16.57
CA LEU A 43 -6.50 5.41 -16.01
C LEU A 43 -7.53 5.91 -14.99
N HIS A 44 -7.78 7.22 -14.93
CA HIS A 44 -8.69 7.77 -13.93
C HIS A 44 -10.15 7.48 -14.26
N GLY A 45 -10.96 7.31 -13.22
CA GLY A 45 -12.42 7.18 -13.35
C GLY A 45 -13.06 8.48 -13.87
N PRO A 46 -14.29 8.42 -14.41
CA PRO A 46 -14.99 9.59 -14.95
C PRO A 46 -15.15 10.74 -13.92
N LEU A 47 -15.23 10.42 -12.63
CA LEU A 47 -15.31 11.37 -11.53
C LEU A 47 -14.04 12.24 -11.38
N HIS A 48 -12.89 11.73 -11.79
CA HIS A 48 -11.62 12.47 -11.75
C HIS A 48 -11.64 13.71 -12.65
N TYR A 49 -12.31 13.63 -13.79
CA TYR A 49 -12.51 14.75 -14.70
C TYR A 49 -13.52 15.79 -14.17
N LEU A 50 -14.29 15.42 -13.15
CA LEU A 50 -15.20 16.32 -12.42
C LEU A 50 -14.54 16.91 -11.17
N GLY A 51 -13.23 16.69 -10.99
CA GLY A 51 -12.46 17.20 -9.85
C GLY A 51 -12.56 16.35 -8.58
N VAL A 52 -13.18 15.17 -8.65
CA VAL A 52 -13.27 14.25 -7.50
C VAL A 52 -12.12 13.24 -7.61
N MET A 53 -11.14 13.36 -6.70
CA MET A 53 -9.98 12.47 -6.63
C MET A 53 -10.30 11.22 -5.80
N ASP A 54 -9.92 10.03 -6.26
CA ASP A 54 -10.04 8.80 -5.47
C ASP A 54 -8.92 8.70 -4.41
N PRO A 55 -9.11 7.96 -3.29
CA PRO A 55 -8.12 7.91 -2.19
C PRO A 55 -6.72 7.40 -2.59
N LEU A 56 -6.66 6.62 -3.66
CA LEU A 56 -5.44 6.01 -4.20
C LEU A 56 -4.86 6.78 -5.40
N CYS A 57 -5.44 7.92 -5.78
CA CYS A 57 -4.87 8.81 -6.80
C CYS A 57 -3.40 9.13 -6.48
N GLY A 58 -2.56 9.15 -7.51
CA GLY A 58 -1.11 9.33 -7.35
C GLY A 58 -0.35 8.13 -6.75
N GLY A 59 -1.01 7.01 -6.45
CA GLY A 59 -0.37 5.85 -5.82
C GLY A 59 0.79 5.25 -6.61
N THR A 60 0.66 5.13 -7.94
CA THR A 60 1.74 4.62 -8.81
C THR A 60 2.95 5.55 -8.85
N ARG A 61 2.71 6.88 -8.94
CA ARG A 61 3.76 7.91 -8.86
C ARG A 61 4.46 7.86 -7.50
N SER A 62 3.69 7.72 -6.42
CA SER A 62 4.22 7.59 -5.06
C SER A 62 5.10 6.36 -4.87
N VAL A 63 4.67 5.20 -5.38
CA VAL A 63 5.47 3.95 -5.37
C VAL A 63 6.78 4.14 -6.16
N TYR A 64 6.69 4.71 -7.36
CA TYR A 64 7.86 4.99 -8.19
C TYR A 64 8.86 5.89 -7.45
N LEU A 65 8.40 7.01 -6.90
CA LEU A 65 9.23 7.97 -6.17
C LEU A 65 9.84 7.36 -4.90
N THR A 66 9.10 6.49 -4.20
CA THR A 66 9.61 5.76 -3.05
C THR A 66 10.81 4.90 -3.43
N LEU A 67 10.72 4.17 -4.53
CA LEU A 67 11.82 3.32 -5.02
C LEU A 67 13.02 4.10 -5.55
N HIS A 68 12.83 5.36 -5.93
CA HIS A 68 13.89 6.29 -6.34
C HIS A 68 14.43 7.15 -5.19
N GLY A 69 14.06 6.83 -3.94
CA GLY A 69 14.55 7.54 -2.75
C GLY A 69 13.93 8.92 -2.52
N GLN A 70 12.94 9.32 -3.31
CA GLN A 70 12.26 10.62 -3.22
C GLN A 70 11.06 10.55 -2.27
N LEU A 71 11.31 10.20 -0.99
CA LEU A 71 10.24 9.93 -0.01
C LEU A 71 9.32 11.14 0.24
N GLY A 72 9.87 12.35 0.26
CA GLY A 72 9.08 13.58 0.46
C GLY A 72 8.03 13.76 -0.65
N GLU A 73 8.45 13.63 -1.91
CA GLU A 73 7.53 13.70 -3.04
C GLU A 73 6.60 12.48 -3.11
N ALA A 74 7.08 11.29 -2.73
CA ALA A 74 6.23 10.10 -2.68
C ALA A 74 5.05 10.31 -1.72
N VAL A 75 5.32 10.80 -0.50
CA VAL A 75 4.29 11.12 0.50
C VAL A 75 3.37 12.23 -0.01
N ARG A 76 3.92 13.24 -0.67
CA ARG A 76 3.16 14.35 -1.26
C ARG A 76 2.16 13.87 -2.32
N TYR A 77 2.54 12.92 -3.16
CA TYR A 77 1.63 12.31 -4.13
C TYR A 77 0.62 11.38 -3.48
N ASN A 78 1.08 10.44 -2.65
CA ASN A 78 0.18 9.58 -1.90
C ASN A 78 0.91 8.95 -0.70
N PRO A 79 0.51 9.25 0.55
CA PRO A 79 1.18 8.70 1.73
C PRO A 79 0.98 7.18 1.86
N ALA A 80 0.00 6.58 1.19
CA ALA A 80 -0.18 5.13 1.19
C ALA A 80 0.92 4.38 0.41
N GLY A 81 1.56 5.00 -0.58
CA GLY A 81 2.58 4.33 -1.42
C GLY A 81 3.76 3.77 -0.60
N PRO A 82 4.48 4.60 0.17
CA PRO A 82 5.55 4.12 1.04
C PRO A 82 5.07 3.08 2.08
N LEU A 83 3.86 3.27 2.62
CA LEU A 83 3.29 2.36 3.61
C LEU A 83 2.99 0.97 3.04
N VAL A 84 2.46 0.90 1.82
CA VAL A 84 2.19 -0.36 1.11
C VAL A 84 3.50 -1.10 0.83
N LEU A 85 4.55 -0.39 0.39
CA LEU A 85 5.87 -0.99 0.17
C LEU A 85 6.49 -1.50 1.47
N ALA A 86 6.39 -0.73 2.56
CA ALA A 86 6.85 -1.16 3.88
C ALA A 86 6.09 -2.40 4.37
N ALA A 87 4.77 -2.43 4.20
CA ALA A 87 3.94 -3.58 4.55
C ALA A 87 4.31 -4.82 3.73
N ALA A 88 4.54 -4.67 2.42
CA ALA A 88 4.99 -5.76 1.56
C ALA A 88 6.36 -6.30 2.00
N ALA A 89 7.32 -5.42 2.32
CA ALA A 89 8.62 -5.80 2.83
C ALA A 89 8.52 -6.59 4.15
N VAL A 90 7.68 -6.15 5.08
CA VAL A 90 7.44 -6.86 6.35
C VAL A 90 6.81 -8.23 6.11
N LEU A 91 5.84 -8.35 5.20
CA LEU A 91 5.20 -9.63 4.87
C LEU A 91 6.17 -10.61 4.22
N LEU A 92 7.06 -10.13 3.34
CA LEU A 92 8.12 -10.96 2.75
C LEU A 92 9.18 -11.35 3.78
N ALA A 93 9.59 -10.44 4.67
CA ALA A 93 10.50 -10.75 5.77
C ALA A 93 9.91 -11.81 6.72
N ARG A 94 8.61 -11.70 7.02
CA ARG A 94 7.85 -12.72 7.76
C ARG A 94 7.89 -14.06 7.03
N ALA A 95 7.66 -14.08 5.72
CA ALA A 95 7.69 -15.30 4.93
C ALA A 95 9.10 -15.93 4.90
N ALA A 96 10.14 -15.12 4.70
CA ALA A 96 11.53 -15.56 4.76
C ALA A 96 11.88 -16.16 6.13
N ALA A 97 11.49 -15.51 7.23
CA ALA A 97 11.66 -16.04 8.57
C ALA A 97 10.89 -17.35 8.78
N GLY A 98 9.66 -17.46 8.26
CA GLY A 98 8.87 -18.69 8.29
C GLY A 98 9.56 -19.86 7.57
N CYS A 99 10.15 -19.59 6.41
CA CYS A 99 10.91 -20.58 5.64
C CYS A 99 12.23 -20.97 6.32
N LEU A 100 12.97 -19.99 6.88
CA LEU A 100 14.28 -20.24 7.50
C LEU A 100 14.19 -20.96 8.84
N PHE A 101 13.21 -20.59 9.68
CA PHE A 101 13.09 -21.09 11.05
C PHE A 101 12.01 -22.16 11.21
N GLY A 102 11.25 -22.49 10.16
CA GLY A 102 10.13 -23.43 10.21
C GLY A 102 8.97 -23.00 11.12
N ARG A 103 8.94 -21.72 11.52
CA ARG A 103 7.95 -21.13 12.43
C ARG A 103 7.35 -19.88 11.81
N TRP A 104 6.05 -19.93 11.54
CA TRP A 104 5.28 -18.87 10.92
C TRP A 104 4.58 -18.01 11.97
N LEU A 105 4.87 -16.71 11.96
CA LEU A 105 4.14 -15.74 12.77
C LEU A 105 2.75 -15.50 12.16
N SER A 106 1.68 -15.63 12.92
CA SER A 106 0.31 -15.32 12.48
C SER A 106 -0.24 -14.21 13.34
N ILE A 107 -0.63 -13.11 12.70
CA ILE A 107 -1.27 -11.96 13.34
C ILE A 107 -2.71 -11.93 12.88
N ARG A 108 -3.64 -11.97 13.84
CA ARG A 108 -5.07 -11.77 13.58
C ARG A 108 -5.53 -10.52 14.30
N ILE A 109 -6.03 -9.57 13.52
CA ILE A 109 -6.64 -8.34 14.01
C ILE A 109 -8.16 -8.51 13.94
N ALA A 110 -8.86 -8.15 15.01
CA ALA A 110 -10.32 -8.23 15.02
C ALA A 110 -10.93 -7.27 13.97
N PRO A 111 -11.90 -7.71 13.14
CA PRO A 111 -12.53 -6.85 12.11
C PRO A 111 -13.11 -5.55 12.68
N ARG A 112 -13.63 -5.59 13.91
CA ARG A 112 -14.13 -4.43 14.65
C ARG A 112 -13.10 -3.33 14.92
N ILE A 113 -11.79 -3.61 14.80
CA ILE A 113 -10.73 -2.60 14.81
C ILE A 113 -10.28 -2.31 13.38
N LEU A 114 -10.05 -3.37 12.59
CA LEU A 114 -9.49 -3.23 11.26
C LEU A 114 -10.38 -2.36 10.36
N LEU A 115 -11.69 -2.58 10.38
CA LEU A 115 -12.65 -1.85 9.55
C LEU A 115 -12.72 -0.35 9.87
N PRO A 116 -12.91 0.10 11.12
CA PRO A 116 -12.93 1.54 11.41
C PRO A 116 -11.57 2.20 11.14
N VAL A 117 -10.45 1.52 11.43
CA VAL A 117 -9.11 2.05 11.11
C VAL A 117 -8.93 2.22 9.60
N ALA A 118 -9.32 1.21 8.82
CA ALA A 118 -9.27 1.28 7.35
C ALA A 118 -10.18 2.39 6.81
N LEU A 119 -11.39 2.54 7.36
CA LEU A 119 -12.32 3.60 6.96
C LEU A 119 -11.74 4.99 7.26
N VAL A 120 -11.22 5.21 8.46
CA VAL A 120 -10.59 6.49 8.84
C VAL A 120 -9.39 6.78 7.94
N ALA A 121 -8.56 5.77 7.64
CA ALA A 121 -7.42 5.93 6.74
C ALA A 121 -7.87 6.28 5.31
N LEU A 122 -8.93 5.65 4.80
CA LEU A 122 -9.49 5.96 3.48
C LEU A 122 -10.07 7.37 3.42
N VAL A 123 -10.80 7.80 4.45
CA VAL A 123 -11.33 9.17 4.53
C VAL A 123 -10.20 10.19 4.64
N ALA A 124 -9.17 9.91 5.44
CA ALA A 124 -8.00 10.79 5.56
C ALA A 124 -7.24 10.90 4.23
N LEU A 125 -7.10 9.79 3.51
CA LEU A 125 -6.53 9.78 2.16
C LEU A 125 -7.38 10.59 1.20
N GLU A 126 -8.69 10.36 1.17
CA GLU A 126 -9.64 11.11 0.33
C GLU A 126 -9.48 12.62 0.56
N VAL A 127 -9.55 13.07 1.81
CA VAL A 127 -9.37 14.49 2.16
C VAL A 127 -8.00 15.00 1.68
N ASN A 128 -6.94 14.22 1.87
CA ASN A 128 -5.61 14.58 1.37
C ASN A 128 -5.58 14.71 -0.16
N GLN A 129 -6.23 13.79 -0.89
CA GLN A 129 -6.27 13.82 -2.35
C GLN A 129 -7.07 15.01 -2.86
N GLN A 130 -8.20 15.35 -2.22
CA GLN A 130 -8.98 16.53 -2.56
C GLN A 130 -8.19 17.83 -2.36
N MET A 131 -7.39 17.93 -1.29
CA MET A 131 -6.50 19.08 -1.06
C MET A 131 -5.37 19.20 -2.11
N HIS A 132 -4.99 18.10 -2.75
CA HIS A 132 -3.92 18.03 -3.74
C HIS A 132 -4.43 17.79 -5.17
N ALA A 133 -5.71 18.01 -5.44
CA ALA A 133 -6.33 17.72 -6.75
C ALA A 133 -5.58 18.38 -7.92
N VAL A 134 -5.07 19.61 -7.74
CA VAL A 134 -4.27 20.31 -8.76
C VAL A 134 -2.96 19.58 -9.06
N LEU A 135 -2.26 19.08 -8.05
CA LEU A 135 -1.03 18.29 -8.23
C LEU A 135 -1.31 16.96 -8.94
N LEU A 136 -2.44 16.33 -8.62
CA LEU A 136 -2.79 15.01 -9.11
C LEU A 136 -3.24 15.04 -10.58
N THR A 137 -3.93 16.10 -10.97
CA THR A 137 -4.43 16.33 -12.35
C THR A 137 -3.36 16.82 -13.32
N GLN A 138 -2.22 17.30 -12.83
CA GLN A 138 -1.11 17.69 -13.68
C GLN A 138 -0.52 16.49 -14.43
N SER A 139 -0.06 16.76 -15.65
CA SER A 139 0.65 15.79 -16.46
C SER A 139 1.93 15.35 -15.74
N TRP A 140 2.13 14.04 -15.69
CA TRP A 140 3.33 13.48 -15.12
C TRP A 140 4.51 13.75 -16.06
N SER A 141 5.45 14.57 -15.60
CA SER A 141 6.78 14.70 -16.18
C SER A 141 7.73 14.00 -15.21
N ALA A 142 8.04 12.73 -15.49
CA ALA A 142 9.03 12.00 -14.70
C ALA A 142 10.35 12.81 -14.67
N PRO A 143 11.06 12.84 -13.52
CA PRO A 143 12.43 13.36 -13.48
C PRO A 143 13.40 12.51 -14.30
#